data_AF-A0ABD5PF19-F1
#
_entry.id   AF-A0ABD5PF19-F1
#
_cell.length_a   1.000
_cell.length_b   1.000
_cell.length_c   1.000
_cell.angle_alpha   90.00
_cell.angle_beta   90.00
_cell.angle_gamma   90.00
#
_symmetry.space_group_name_H-M   'P 1'
#
loop_
_entity.id
_entity.type
_entity.pdbx_description
1 polymer ?
#
loop_
_entity_poly.entity_id
_entity_poly.type
_entity_poly.pdbx_seq_one_letter_code
_entity_poly.pdbx_strand_id
1 'polypeptide(L)'
;MSDARTALLVLLLGSSLVVGSWALDRTTPDYTYTYEAHPLDEGSPTTPAIVVHLTHRSGDDGPTAGLVTGDETDETEALEAALNGSYTVSSSQERRLDDLVDHEFVAAATAEDEIGADRYRTYRVTTERRDGSIRLTATEVPRRVFYDHLALSVDDADPRIRRLVREGALTTHEPVRRSLFDSGGTLYYLDVDGTESYTSPLVTAHDAGFVVGWALVALGGVGFLFTRTEPSGRVGWR
;
A
#
# COMPACT_ATOMS: atom_id res chain seq x y z
N MET A 1 -53.81 -22.14 -4.07
CA MET A 1 -52.55 -22.82 -3.69
C MET A 1 -51.36 -22.50 -4.61
N SER A 2 -51.57 -21.92 -5.80
CA SER A 2 -50.49 -21.53 -6.72
C SER A 2 -49.71 -20.29 -6.25
N ASP A 3 -50.39 -19.27 -5.74
CA ASP A 3 -49.81 -17.92 -5.66
C ASP A 3 -48.79 -17.75 -4.53
N ALA A 4 -49.04 -18.37 -3.37
CA ALA A 4 -48.07 -18.38 -2.27
C ALA A 4 -46.80 -19.17 -2.61
N ARG A 5 -46.91 -20.23 -3.43
CA ARG A 5 -45.75 -21.00 -3.89
C ARG A 5 -44.94 -20.21 -4.91
N THR A 6 -45.62 -19.51 -5.82
CA THR A 6 -44.97 -18.62 -6.79
C THR A 6 -44.27 -17.44 -6.10
N ALA A 7 -44.92 -16.79 -5.13
CA ALA A 7 -44.32 -15.71 -4.35
C ALA A 7 -43.09 -16.19 -3.55
N LEU A 8 -43.16 -17.38 -2.95
CA LEU A 8 -42.04 -17.99 -2.24
C LEU A 8 -40.87 -18.34 -3.19
N LEU A 9 -41.15 -18.87 -4.38
CA LEU A 9 -40.13 -19.16 -5.39
C LEU A 9 -39.45 -17.87 -5.88
N VAL A 10 -40.20 -16.80 -6.10
CA VAL A 10 -39.67 -15.48 -6.50
C VAL A 10 -38.79 -14.89 -5.40
N LEU A 11 -39.20 -15.00 -4.13
CA LEU A 11 -38.38 -14.60 -2.98
C LEU A 11 -37.08 -15.40 -2.92
N LEU A 12 -37.14 -16.72 -3.00
CA LEU A 12 -35.96 -17.60 -2.94
C LEU A 12 -34.99 -17.32 -4.10
N LEU A 13 -35.50 -17.12 -5.31
CA LEU A 13 -34.68 -16.78 -6.47
C LEU A 13 -34.02 -15.41 -6.30
N GLY A 14 -34.78 -14.40 -5.87
CA GLY A 14 -34.25 -13.06 -5.61
C GLY A 14 -33.17 -13.06 -4.53
N SER A 15 -33.40 -13.74 -3.40
CA SER A 15 -32.41 -13.87 -2.33
C SER A 15 -31.16 -14.62 -2.79
N SER A 16 -31.31 -15.66 -3.61
CA SER A 16 -30.16 -16.43 -4.15
C SER A 16 -29.30 -15.57 -5.07
N LEU A 17 -29.91 -14.70 -5.89
CA LEU A 17 -29.19 -13.76 -6.75
C LEU A 17 -28.46 -12.68 -5.94
N VAL A 18 -29.07 -12.14 -4.88
CA VAL A 18 -28.40 -11.17 -3.98
C VAL A 18 -27.21 -11.81 -3.28
N VAL A 19 -27.37 -13.02 -2.72
CA VAL A 19 -26.28 -13.76 -2.06
C VAL A 19 -25.17 -14.13 -3.05
N GLY A 20 -25.53 -14.59 -4.26
CA GLY A 20 -24.57 -14.91 -5.31
C GLY A 20 -23.79 -13.69 -5.78
N SER A 21 -24.43 -12.53 -5.85
CA SER A 21 -23.77 -11.25 -6.14
C SER A 21 -22.78 -10.91 -5.03
N TRP A 22 -23.21 -10.94 -3.78
CA TRP A 22 -22.31 -10.64 -2.65
C TRP A 22 -21.11 -11.60 -2.55
N ALA A 23 -21.28 -12.85 -2.98
CA ALA A 23 -20.18 -13.81 -3.09
C ALA A 23 -19.20 -13.47 -4.23
N LEU A 24 -19.71 -12.99 -5.38
CA LEU A 24 -18.90 -12.53 -6.50
C LEU A 24 -18.09 -11.28 -6.14
N ASP A 25 -18.73 -10.29 -5.50
CA ASP A 25 -18.12 -9.03 -5.04
C ASP A 25 -16.87 -9.28 -4.20
N ARG A 26 -16.98 -10.16 -3.20
CA ARG A 26 -15.86 -10.53 -2.32
C ARG A 26 -14.66 -11.17 -3.01
N THR A 27 -14.84 -11.69 -4.21
CA THR A 27 -13.79 -12.37 -4.97
C THR A 27 -13.32 -11.58 -6.18
N THR A 28 -13.94 -10.43 -6.44
CA THR A 28 -13.65 -9.59 -7.59
C THR A 28 -12.72 -8.45 -7.14
N PRO A 29 -11.56 -8.27 -7.75
CA PRO A 29 -10.67 -7.18 -7.39
C PRO A 29 -11.23 -5.82 -7.84
N ASP A 30 -10.92 -4.78 -7.09
CA ASP A 30 -11.35 -3.41 -7.42
C ASP A 30 -10.47 -2.77 -8.51
N TYR A 31 -9.19 -3.13 -8.55
CA TYR A 31 -8.18 -2.49 -9.38
C TYR A 31 -7.27 -3.49 -10.09
N THR A 32 -6.70 -3.01 -11.19
CA THR A 32 -5.59 -3.63 -11.90
C THR A 32 -4.41 -2.68 -11.86
N TYR A 33 -3.26 -3.21 -11.47
CA TYR A 33 -1.99 -2.49 -11.38
C TYR A 33 -1.04 -3.03 -12.44
N THR A 34 -0.39 -2.13 -13.15
CA THR A 34 0.71 -2.46 -14.06
C THR A 34 2.00 -1.88 -13.49
N TYR A 35 2.99 -2.77 -13.29
CA TYR A 35 4.30 -2.42 -12.78
C TYR A 35 5.36 -2.66 -13.85
N GLU A 36 6.36 -1.78 -13.88
CA GLU A 36 7.59 -1.95 -14.65
C GLU A 36 8.80 -2.02 -13.72
N ALA A 37 9.76 -2.89 -14.05
CA ALA A 37 11.01 -3.02 -13.32
C ALA A 37 12.13 -2.28 -14.06
N HIS A 38 12.75 -1.31 -13.39
CA HIS A 38 13.83 -0.53 -13.95
C HIS A 38 15.12 -0.72 -13.15
N PRO A 39 16.27 -0.93 -13.81
CA PRO A 39 17.55 -0.98 -13.11
C PRO A 39 17.84 0.39 -12.48
N LEU A 40 18.33 0.36 -11.24
CA LEU A 40 18.72 1.56 -10.52
C LEU A 40 20.15 1.96 -10.89
N ASP A 41 20.37 3.21 -11.28
CA ASP A 41 21.72 3.74 -11.48
C ASP A 41 22.39 4.07 -10.14
N GLU A 42 23.11 3.12 -9.57
CA GLU A 42 23.84 3.27 -8.30
C GLU A 42 24.95 4.35 -8.37
N GLY A 43 25.41 4.70 -9.59
CA GLY A 43 26.46 5.69 -9.81
C GLY A 43 25.97 7.14 -9.65
N SER A 44 24.67 7.37 -9.83
CA SER A 44 24.12 8.72 -9.77
C SER A 44 24.18 9.31 -8.34
N PRO A 45 24.53 10.60 -8.18
CA PRO A 45 24.59 11.26 -6.88
C PRO A 45 23.23 11.44 -6.20
N THR A 46 22.12 11.38 -6.95
CA THR A 46 20.75 11.57 -6.47
C THR A 46 20.04 10.26 -6.11
N THR A 47 20.61 9.12 -6.48
CA THR A 47 20.02 7.78 -6.26
C THR A 47 19.65 7.49 -4.81
N PRO A 48 20.43 7.87 -3.77
CA PRO A 48 20.00 7.66 -2.39
C PRO A 48 18.65 8.33 -2.06
N ALA A 49 18.39 9.54 -2.54
CA ALA A 49 17.12 10.23 -2.30
C ALA A 49 15.95 9.54 -3.01
N ILE A 50 16.17 9.05 -4.24
CA ILE A 50 15.17 8.25 -4.97
C ILE A 50 14.83 6.99 -4.17
N VAL A 51 15.84 6.28 -3.66
CA VAL A 51 15.63 5.08 -2.84
C VAL A 51 14.84 5.38 -1.56
N VAL A 52 15.16 6.46 -0.86
CA VAL A 52 14.37 6.88 0.32
C VAL A 52 12.91 7.10 -0.06
N HIS A 53 12.65 7.82 -1.13
CA HIS A 53 11.28 8.08 -1.59
C HIS A 53 10.52 6.78 -1.94
N LEU A 54 11.18 5.85 -2.61
CA LEU A 54 10.60 4.55 -2.99
C LEU A 54 10.27 3.69 -1.76
N THR A 55 11.13 3.69 -0.75
CA THR A 55 10.91 2.92 0.48
C THR A 55 9.82 3.52 1.37
N HIS A 56 9.65 4.84 1.39
CA HIS A 56 8.54 5.48 2.09
C HIS A 56 7.17 5.22 1.45
N ARG A 57 7.11 5.19 0.12
CA ARG A 57 5.86 4.94 -0.63
C ARG A 57 5.31 3.52 -0.44
N SER A 58 6.17 2.60 -0.04
CA SER A 58 5.92 1.15 0.07
C SER A 58 4.99 0.77 1.24
N GLY A 59 4.78 1.66 2.22
CA GLY A 59 4.05 1.32 3.45
C GLY A 59 4.84 0.36 4.36
N ASP A 60 4.36 0.16 5.59
CA ASP A 60 5.06 -0.44 6.76
C ASP A 60 5.71 -1.84 6.59
N ASP A 61 5.64 -2.47 5.41
CA ASP A 61 6.18 -3.80 5.15
C ASP A 61 7.66 -3.76 4.71
N GLY A 62 8.53 -3.01 5.40
CA GLY A 62 9.97 -3.10 5.17
C GLY A 62 10.86 -2.06 5.86
N PRO A 63 12.19 -2.23 5.79
CA PRO A 63 13.12 -1.22 6.24
C PRO A 63 12.95 0.04 5.40
N THR A 64 12.85 1.17 6.08
CA THR A 64 12.77 2.51 5.51
C THR A 64 14.02 3.28 5.91
N ALA A 65 14.35 4.31 5.15
CA ALA A 65 15.45 5.22 5.45
C ALA A 65 14.96 6.66 5.43
N GLY A 66 15.50 7.52 6.29
CA GLY A 66 15.15 8.94 6.36
C GLY A 66 15.85 9.78 5.27
N LEU A 67 15.32 10.97 5.00
CA LEU A 67 15.89 11.93 4.06
C LEU A 67 16.13 13.29 4.71
N VAL A 68 17.39 13.67 4.89
CA VAL A 68 17.74 15.00 5.38
C VAL A 68 18.12 15.90 4.19
N THR A 69 17.38 16.98 3.99
CA THR A 69 17.62 17.94 2.89
C THR A 69 17.86 19.36 3.39
N GLY A 70 18.75 20.08 2.72
CA GLY A 70 18.95 21.52 2.92
C GLY A 70 20.11 21.90 3.85
N ASP A 71 20.57 23.13 3.67
CA ASP A 71 21.53 23.77 4.55
C ASP A 71 20.77 24.37 5.76
N GLU A 72 21.20 24.02 6.98
CA GLU A 72 20.74 24.59 8.27
C GLU A 72 19.34 24.15 8.78
N THR A 73 19.02 22.85 8.74
CA THR A 73 17.90 22.30 9.53
C THR A 73 18.37 21.77 10.89
N ASP A 74 17.45 21.67 11.88
CA ASP A 74 17.71 20.99 13.17
C ASP A 74 18.26 19.56 12.94
N GLU A 75 17.86 18.90 11.85
CA GLU A 75 18.34 17.56 11.45
C GLU A 75 19.74 17.58 10.83
N THR A 76 20.03 18.55 9.97
CA THR A 76 21.37 18.75 9.40
C THR A 76 22.37 19.01 10.53
N GLU A 77 22.05 19.92 11.45
CA GLU A 77 22.89 20.21 12.62
C GLU A 77 23.06 19.00 13.54
N ALA A 78 21.96 18.28 13.82
CA ALA A 78 21.99 17.07 14.64
C ALA A 78 22.83 15.97 14.00
N LEU A 79 22.72 15.77 12.69
CA LEU A 79 23.49 14.78 11.95
C LEU A 79 24.99 15.12 11.96
N GLU A 80 25.35 16.39 11.70
CA GLU A 80 26.73 16.84 11.78
C GLU A 80 27.33 16.67 13.18
N ALA A 81 26.58 17.03 14.23
CA ALA A 81 27.01 16.83 15.60
C ALA A 81 27.13 15.33 15.96
N ALA A 82 26.22 14.50 15.46
CA ALA A 82 26.24 13.05 15.66
C ALA A 82 27.43 12.38 14.96
N LEU A 83 27.82 12.86 13.77
CA LEU A 83 29.02 12.41 13.05
C LEU A 83 30.31 12.79 13.78
N ASN A 84 30.30 13.90 14.52
CA ASN A 84 31.41 14.36 15.35
C ASN A 84 31.44 13.72 16.75
N GLY A 85 30.57 12.76 17.03
CA GLY A 85 30.64 11.89 18.20
C GLY A 85 29.28 11.54 18.77
N SER A 86 28.45 12.54 19.07
CA SER A 86 27.05 12.32 19.47
C SER A 86 26.27 13.62 19.55
N TYR A 87 25.00 13.57 19.22
CA TYR A 87 24.04 14.64 19.48
C TYR A 87 23.03 14.19 20.53
N THR A 88 22.72 15.03 21.52
CA THR A 88 21.72 14.71 22.56
C THR A 88 20.64 15.77 22.57
N VAL A 89 19.38 15.33 22.51
CA VAL A 89 18.21 16.19 22.55
C VAL A 89 17.21 15.70 23.60
N SER A 90 16.32 16.56 24.08
CA SER A 90 15.17 16.11 24.88
C SER A 90 14.21 15.27 24.02
N SER A 91 13.68 14.17 24.57
CA SER A 91 12.63 13.38 23.90
C SER A 91 11.37 14.21 23.59
N SER A 92 11.15 15.33 24.28
CA SER A 92 10.04 16.24 23.96
C SER A 92 10.21 16.98 22.61
N GLN A 93 11.42 16.97 22.05
CA GLN A 93 11.78 17.58 20.77
C GLN A 93 12.07 16.53 19.69
N GLU A 94 11.77 15.25 19.95
CA GLU A 94 11.97 14.12 19.01
C GLU A 94 11.41 14.39 17.62
N ARG A 95 10.22 15.00 17.56
CA ARG A 95 9.52 15.39 16.32
C ARG A 95 10.27 16.35 15.39
N ARG A 96 11.42 16.87 15.82
CA ARG A 96 12.27 17.70 14.97
C ARG A 96 13.35 16.90 14.26
N LEU A 97 13.50 15.62 14.61
CA LEU A 97 14.53 14.71 14.18
C LEU A 97 13.92 13.38 13.71
N ASP A 98 12.68 13.41 13.20
CA ASP A 98 11.93 12.20 12.83
C ASP A 98 12.75 11.33 11.86
N ASP A 99 13.39 11.94 10.85
CA ASP A 99 14.20 11.23 9.86
C ASP A 99 15.44 10.56 10.48
N LEU A 100 15.98 11.10 11.58
CA LEU A 100 17.15 10.55 12.28
C LEU A 100 16.77 9.55 13.37
N VAL A 101 15.58 9.69 13.96
CA VAL A 101 15.16 8.92 15.13
C VAL A 101 14.43 7.65 14.75
N ASP A 102 13.60 7.71 13.71
CA ASP A 102 12.74 6.60 13.30
C ASP A 102 13.41 5.64 12.30
N HIS A 103 14.58 6.02 11.78
CA HIS A 103 15.29 5.24 10.77
C HIS A 103 16.70 4.82 11.21
N GLU A 104 17.08 3.59 10.86
CA GLU A 104 18.47 3.11 11.02
C GLU A 104 19.40 3.77 9.99
N PHE A 105 18.88 4.09 8.80
CA PHE A 105 19.66 4.65 7.71
C PHE A 105 19.07 5.97 7.22
N VAL A 106 19.94 6.87 6.81
CA VAL A 106 19.55 8.21 6.33
C VAL A 106 20.37 8.56 5.09
N ALA A 107 19.71 9.12 4.09
CA ALA A 107 20.37 9.85 3.01
C ALA A 107 20.33 11.34 3.34
N ALA A 108 21.50 12.00 3.39
CA ALA A 108 21.55 13.43 3.60
C ALA A 108 22.13 14.13 2.38
N ALA A 109 21.47 15.21 1.97
CA ALA A 109 22.01 16.14 1.00
C ALA A 109 23.32 16.72 1.55
N THR A 110 24.28 16.89 0.65
CA THR A 110 25.50 17.63 0.89
C THR A 110 25.54 18.78 -0.11
N ALA A 111 26.36 19.79 0.19
CA ALA A 111 26.49 21.01 -0.61
C ALA A 111 26.32 20.73 -2.11
N GLU A 112 25.44 21.52 -2.73
CA GLU A 112 25.21 21.47 -4.18
C GLU A 112 26.54 21.57 -4.91
N ASP A 113 26.72 20.76 -5.96
CA ASP A 113 27.84 20.98 -6.86
C ASP A 113 27.60 22.19 -7.78
N GLU A 114 28.59 22.56 -8.58
CA GLU A 114 28.54 23.74 -9.46
C GLU A 114 27.37 23.73 -10.47
N ILE A 115 26.63 22.60 -10.58
CA ILE A 115 25.50 22.40 -11.50
C ILE A 115 24.16 22.46 -10.76
N GLY A 116 24.16 22.71 -9.44
CA GLY A 116 22.94 22.77 -8.61
C GLY A 116 22.31 21.40 -8.38
N ALA A 117 23.09 20.32 -8.49
CA ALA A 117 22.62 18.98 -8.17
C ALA A 117 22.95 18.64 -6.72
N ASP A 118 21.91 18.31 -5.95
CA ASP A 118 22.07 17.74 -4.60
C ASP A 118 22.88 16.45 -4.68
N ARG A 119 23.95 16.38 -3.87
CA ARG A 119 24.74 15.15 -3.72
C ARG A 119 24.38 14.49 -2.41
N TYR A 120 23.93 13.24 -2.48
CA TYR A 120 23.56 12.53 -1.27
C TYR A 120 24.67 11.62 -0.76
N ARG A 121 24.92 11.69 0.54
CA ARG A 121 25.69 10.71 1.30
C ARG A 121 24.76 9.86 2.16
N THR A 122 25.20 8.66 2.47
CA THR A 122 24.42 7.68 3.22
C THR A 122 25.05 7.45 4.58
N TYR A 123 24.22 7.44 5.61
CA TYR A 123 24.64 7.31 6.99
C TYR A 123 23.85 6.21 7.67
N ARG A 124 24.50 5.48 8.58
CA ARG A 124 23.80 4.71 9.61
C ARG A 124 23.68 5.60 10.85
N VAL A 125 22.47 5.68 11.39
CA VAL A 125 22.14 6.40 12.61
C VAL A 125 21.82 5.38 13.70
N THR A 126 22.25 5.66 14.92
CA THR A 126 21.93 4.85 16.09
C THR A 126 21.38 5.75 17.18
N THR A 127 20.21 5.36 17.68
CA THR A 127 19.40 6.14 18.62
C THR A 127 19.31 5.42 19.95
N GLU A 128 19.78 6.06 21.02
CA GLU A 128 19.65 5.58 22.38
C GLU A 128 18.71 6.48 23.18
N ARG A 129 17.61 5.91 23.71
CA ARG A 129 16.65 6.64 24.55
C ARG A 129 16.95 6.38 26.03
N ARG A 130 17.24 7.44 26.78
CA ARG A 130 17.52 7.35 28.22
C ARG A 130 17.09 8.60 28.97
N ASP A 131 16.42 8.40 30.11
CA ASP A 131 16.10 9.45 31.08
C ASP A 131 15.45 10.72 30.47
N GLY A 132 14.53 10.53 29.49
CA GLY A 132 13.84 11.64 28.82
C GLY A 132 14.67 12.38 27.77
N SER A 133 15.81 11.81 27.38
CA SER A 133 16.68 12.28 26.31
C SER A 133 16.88 11.22 25.24
N ILE A 134 17.22 11.70 24.04
CA ILE A 134 17.59 10.90 22.89
C ILE A 134 19.02 11.24 22.55
N ARG A 135 19.88 10.24 22.50
CA ARG A 135 21.27 10.35 22.06
C ARG A 135 21.37 9.72 20.67
N LEU A 136 21.82 10.51 19.72
CA LEU A 136 22.09 10.11 18.34
C LEU A 136 23.59 9.98 18.11
N THR A 137 23.97 8.93 17.41
CA THR A 137 25.32 8.76 16.83
C THR A 137 25.14 8.41 15.37
N ALA A 138 26.06 8.86 14.51
CA ALA A 138 25.98 8.61 13.08
C ALA A 138 27.33 8.18 12.52
N THR A 139 27.33 7.40 11.46
CA THR A 139 28.55 7.00 10.74
C THR A 139 28.25 6.93 9.25
N GLU A 140 29.13 7.53 8.45
CA GLU A 140 29.05 7.42 6.99
C GLU A 140 29.26 5.96 6.56
N VAL A 141 28.37 5.47 5.71
CA VAL A 141 28.39 4.10 5.18
C VAL A 141 28.48 4.11 3.66
N PRO A 142 29.09 3.10 3.02
CA PRO A 142 29.03 2.96 1.58
C PRO A 142 27.59 2.83 1.08
N ARG A 143 27.26 3.48 -0.04
CA ARG A 143 25.94 3.42 -0.67
C ARG A 143 25.42 2.00 -0.88
N ARG A 144 26.33 1.07 -1.25
CA ARG A 144 25.97 -0.33 -1.45
C ARG A 144 25.38 -0.97 -0.18
N VAL A 145 25.95 -0.67 1.00
CA VAL A 145 25.43 -1.16 2.29
C VAL A 145 24.05 -0.58 2.58
N PHE A 146 23.85 0.70 2.27
CA PHE A 146 22.54 1.36 2.39
C PHE A 146 21.50 0.72 1.48
N TYR A 147 21.83 0.45 0.22
CA TYR A 147 20.91 -0.19 -0.72
C TYR A 147 20.61 -1.65 -0.37
N ASP A 148 21.63 -2.45 -0.03
CA ASP A 148 21.45 -3.86 0.32
C ASP A 148 20.57 -4.03 1.58
N HIS A 149 20.57 -3.05 2.49
CA HIS A 149 19.68 -3.06 3.65
C HIS A 149 18.22 -2.80 3.27
N LEU A 150 17.97 -1.91 2.31
CA LEU A 150 16.62 -1.49 1.91
C LEU A 150 15.99 -2.42 0.87
N ALA A 151 16.81 -3.02 0.02
CA ALA A 151 16.36 -3.89 -1.07
C ALA A 151 15.89 -5.25 -0.54
N LEU A 152 14.82 -5.77 -1.13
CA LEU A 152 14.43 -7.17 -0.94
C LEU A 152 15.09 -8.05 -2.00
N SER A 153 15.73 -9.13 -1.59
CA SER A 153 16.21 -10.17 -2.51
C SER A 153 15.05 -10.70 -3.36
N VAL A 154 15.20 -10.65 -4.69
CA VAL A 154 14.21 -11.18 -5.64
C VAL A 154 13.99 -12.67 -5.44
N ASP A 155 15.02 -13.42 -5.02
CA ASP A 155 14.90 -14.86 -4.78
C ASP A 155 14.03 -15.18 -3.57
N ASP A 156 14.02 -14.29 -2.57
CA ASP A 156 13.19 -14.39 -1.37
C ASP A 156 11.81 -13.73 -1.56
N ALA A 157 11.58 -13.07 -2.69
CA ALA A 157 10.34 -12.40 -3.00
C ALA A 157 9.26 -13.35 -3.55
N ASP A 158 8.03 -12.85 -3.57
CA ASP A 158 6.88 -13.53 -4.18
C ASP A 158 7.21 -13.94 -5.65
N PRO A 159 6.78 -15.12 -6.12
CA PRO A 159 6.99 -15.55 -7.51
C PRO A 159 6.58 -14.53 -8.58
N ARG A 160 5.65 -13.63 -8.28
CA ARG A 160 5.23 -12.52 -9.14
C ARG A 160 6.33 -11.47 -9.30
N ILE A 161 7.06 -11.14 -8.23
CA ILE A 161 8.21 -10.22 -8.29
C ILE A 161 9.35 -10.82 -9.10
N ARG A 162 9.63 -12.12 -8.91
CA ARG A 162 10.60 -12.85 -9.74
C ARG A 162 10.23 -12.80 -11.22
N ARG A 163 8.95 -12.91 -11.52
CA ARG A 163 8.43 -12.77 -12.89
C ARG A 163 8.63 -11.35 -13.41
N LEU A 164 8.23 -10.34 -12.64
CA LEU A 164 8.35 -8.92 -12.97
C LEU A 164 9.80 -8.53 -13.30
N VAL A 165 10.76 -8.89 -12.45
CA VAL A 165 12.18 -8.57 -12.69
C VAL A 165 12.73 -9.30 -13.91
N ARG A 166 12.27 -10.53 -14.19
CA ARG A 166 12.71 -11.30 -15.37
C ARG A 166 12.09 -10.82 -16.68
N GLU A 167 10.82 -10.44 -16.64
CA GLU A 167 10.02 -10.10 -17.84
C GLU A 167 9.92 -8.59 -18.08
N GLY A 168 10.34 -7.77 -17.11
CA GLY A 168 10.35 -6.31 -17.16
C GLY A 168 9.03 -5.66 -16.79
N ALA A 169 7.91 -6.38 -16.88
CA ALA A 169 6.58 -5.87 -16.56
C ALA A 169 5.69 -6.93 -15.90
N LEU A 170 4.71 -6.48 -15.11
CA LEU A 170 3.72 -7.32 -14.44
C LEU A 170 2.40 -6.59 -14.30
N THR A 171 1.33 -7.21 -14.77
CA THR A 171 -0.05 -6.82 -14.47
C THR A 171 -0.63 -7.71 -13.38
N THR A 172 -1.16 -7.12 -12.32
CA THR A 172 -1.70 -7.81 -11.14
C THR A 172 -2.92 -7.10 -10.58
N HIS A 173 -3.74 -7.82 -9.82
CA HIS A 173 -4.89 -7.27 -9.09
C HIS A 173 -4.60 -7.03 -7.60
N GLU A 174 -3.44 -7.48 -7.14
CA GLU A 174 -2.95 -7.21 -5.79
C GLU A 174 -1.80 -6.21 -5.88
N PRO A 175 -1.80 -5.14 -5.06
CA PRO A 175 -0.74 -4.14 -5.10
C PRO A 175 0.57 -4.74 -4.59
N VAL A 176 1.65 -4.43 -5.30
CA VAL A 176 3.00 -4.70 -4.83
C VAL A 176 3.37 -3.63 -3.82
N ARG A 177 3.70 -4.07 -2.59
CA ARG A 177 4.01 -3.16 -1.48
C ARG A 177 5.47 -2.76 -1.40
N ARG A 178 6.39 -3.45 -2.07
CA ARG A 178 7.81 -3.09 -2.07
C ARG A 178 8.23 -2.56 -3.42
N SER A 179 9.09 -1.54 -3.40
CA SER A 179 9.51 -0.86 -4.61
C SER A 179 10.99 -1.04 -4.94
N LEU A 180 11.80 -1.69 -4.10
CA LEU A 180 13.24 -1.88 -4.33
C LEU A 180 13.65 -3.35 -4.12
N PHE A 181 14.36 -3.91 -5.09
CA PHE A 181 14.74 -5.32 -5.11
C PHE A 181 16.18 -5.54 -5.60
N ASP A 182 16.85 -6.56 -5.08
CA ASP A 182 18.16 -7.02 -5.57
C ASP A 182 18.02 -8.33 -6.34
N SER A 183 18.56 -8.38 -7.56
CA SER A 183 18.64 -9.59 -8.37
C SER A 183 20.07 -9.80 -8.84
N GLY A 184 20.77 -10.72 -8.19
CA GLY A 184 22.14 -11.07 -8.55
C GLY A 184 23.11 -9.89 -8.51
N GLY A 185 22.94 -8.98 -7.54
CA GLY A 185 23.77 -7.78 -7.38
C GLY A 185 23.31 -6.57 -8.20
N THR A 186 22.29 -6.70 -9.04
CA THR A 186 21.66 -5.56 -9.72
C THR A 186 20.42 -5.13 -8.96
N LEU A 187 20.36 -3.84 -8.61
CA LEU A 187 19.19 -3.25 -7.96
C LEU A 187 18.15 -2.84 -9.01
N TYR A 188 16.90 -3.18 -8.73
CA TYR A 188 15.73 -2.78 -9.51
C TYR A 188 14.78 -2.00 -8.64
N TYR A 189 14.22 -0.93 -9.18
CA TYR A 189 13.04 -0.32 -8.61
C TYR A 189 11.81 -0.61 -9.45
N LEU A 190 10.65 -0.65 -8.79
CA LEU A 190 9.37 -0.81 -9.45
C LEU A 190 8.68 0.55 -9.60
N ASP A 191 8.26 0.85 -10.81
CA ASP A 191 7.38 1.97 -11.09
C ASP A 191 5.97 1.46 -11.40
N VAL A 192 4.96 2.24 -11.01
CA VAL A 192 3.56 1.92 -11.31
C VAL A 192 3.17 2.71 -12.56
N ASP A 193 3.19 2.03 -13.71
CA ASP A 193 2.84 2.63 -15.01
C ASP A 193 1.35 3.01 -15.07
N GLY A 194 0.49 2.29 -14.34
CA GLY A 194 -0.92 2.62 -14.27
C GLY A 194 -1.71 1.88 -13.20
N THR A 195 -2.81 2.50 -12.76
CA THR A 195 -3.85 1.88 -11.94
C THR A 195 -5.19 2.11 -12.62
N GLU A 196 -5.86 1.03 -12.99
CA GLU A 196 -7.17 1.07 -13.64
C GLU A 196 -8.21 0.33 -12.82
N SER A 197 -9.46 0.79 -12.83
CA SER A 197 -10.56 0.05 -12.24
C SER A 197 -10.74 -1.27 -12.98
N TYR A 198 -10.81 -2.37 -12.22
CA TYR A 198 -11.00 -3.68 -12.81
C TYR A 198 -12.39 -3.77 -13.45
N THR A 199 -12.44 -4.01 -14.75
CA THR A 199 -13.69 -4.27 -15.47
C THR A 199 -13.70 -5.70 -15.97
N SER A 200 -14.70 -6.48 -15.56
CA SER A 200 -14.84 -7.88 -15.93
C SER A 200 -16.31 -8.25 -16.10
N PRO A 201 -16.63 -9.23 -16.97
CA PRO A 201 -17.98 -9.79 -17.05
C PRO A 201 -18.54 -10.22 -15.69
N LEU A 202 -17.68 -10.57 -14.72
CA LEU A 202 -18.06 -10.92 -13.35
C LEU A 202 -18.56 -9.69 -12.56
N VAL A 203 -17.95 -8.51 -12.73
CA VAL A 203 -18.42 -7.25 -12.15
C VAL A 203 -19.78 -6.87 -12.73
N THR A 204 -19.95 -7.00 -14.05
CA THR A 204 -21.24 -6.75 -14.70
C THR A 204 -22.32 -7.74 -14.26
N ALA A 205 -21.96 -9.02 -14.06
CA ALA A 205 -22.86 -10.05 -13.57
C ALA A 205 -23.23 -9.84 -12.09
N HIS A 206 -22.29 -9.35 -11.27
CA HIS A 206 -22.53 -8.91 -9.90
C HIS A 206 -23.60 -7.82 -9.86
N ASP A 207 -23.39 -6.72 -10.58
CA ASP A 207 -24.28 -5.56 -10.55
C ASP A 207 -25.68 -5.92 -11.06
N ALA A 208 -25.74 -6.68 -12.16
CA ALA A 208 -27.01 -7.17 -12.71
C ALA A 208 -27.72 -8.14 -11.75
N GLY A 209 -26.99 -9.07 -11.13
CA GLY A 209 -27.53 -10.03 -10.16
C GLY A 209 -28.07 -9.34 -8.91
N PHE A 210 -27.39 -8.30 -8.44
CA PHE A 210 -27.80 -7.53 -7.27
C PHE A 210 -29.09 -6.75 -7.54
N VAL A 211 -29.14 -6.00 -8.66
CA VAL A 211 -30.31 -5.21 -9.05
C VAL A 211 -31.52 -6.10 -9.32
N VAL A 212 -31.35 -7.18 -10.10
CA VAL A 212 -32.44 -8.12 -10.41
C VAL A 212 -32.88 -8.88 -9.16
N GLY A 213 -31.94 -9.29 -8.31
CA GLY A 213 -32.22 -9.98 -7.06
C GLY A 213 -33.10 -9.14 -6.12
N TRP A 214 -32.74 -7.87 -5.90
CA TRP A 214 -33.55 -6.95 -5.08
C TRP A 214 -34.93 -6.68 -5.67
N ALA A 215 -35.03 -6.51 -6.99
CA ALA A 215 -36.33 -6.34 -7.66
C ALA A 215 -37.25 -7.55 -7.42
N LEU A 216 -36.70 -8.77 -7.50
CA LEU A 216 -37.45 -10.00 -7.23
C LEU A 216 -37.84 -10.15 -5.75
N VAL A 217 -36.94 -9.81 -4.82
CA VAL A 217 -37.24 -9.82 -3.38
C VAL A 217 -38.37 -8.85 -3.06
N ALA A 218 -38.34 -7.63 -3.61
CA ALA A 218 -39.39 -6.64 -3.41
C ALA A 218 -40.74 -7.12 -3.96
N LEU A 219 -40.77 -7.64 -5.19
CA LEU A 219 -41.98 -8.17 -5.82
C LEU A 219 -42.55 -9.37 -5.06
N GLY A 220 -41.70 -10.32 -4.67
CA GLY A 220 -42.11 -11.50 -3.92
C GLY A 220 -42.56 -11.17 -2.49
N GLY A 221 -41.93 -10.21 -1.83
CA GLY A 221 -42.30 -9.75 -0.49
C GLY A 221 -43.64 -9.02 -0.45
N VAL A 222 -43.86 -8.12 -1.41
CA VAL A 222 -45.16 -7.44 -1.60
C VAL A 222 -46.26 -8.47 -1.91
N GLY A 223 -46.02 -9.38 -2.86
CA GLY A 223 -46.98 -10.44 -3.18
C GLY A 223 -47.31 -11.34 -1.99
N PHE A 224 -46.30 -11.74 -1.21
CA PHE A 224 -46.49 -12.57 -0.02
C PHE A 224 -47.33 -11.86 1.06
N LEU A 225 -47.09 -10.56 1.31
CA LEU A 225 -47.88 -9.77 2.25
C LEU A 225 -49.35 -9.69 1.82
N PHE A 226 -49.63 -9.43 0.54
CA PHE A 226 -51.01 -9.39 0.02
C PHE A 226 -51.73 -10.74 0.06
N THR A 227 -51.02 -11.87 -0.08
CA THR A 227 -51.63 -13.20 0.09
C THR A 227 -51.88 -13.60 1.54
N ARG A 228 -51.26 -12.93 2.52
CA ARG A 228 -51.48 -13.16 3.96
C ARG A 228 -52.53 -12.23 4.57
N THR A 229 -52.87 -11.13 3.91
CA THR A 229 -53.82 -10.13 4.41
C THR A 229 -55.24 -10.30 3.87
N GLU A 230 -55.64 -11.50 3.39
CA GLU A 230 -57.08 -11.78 3.26
C GLU A 230 -57.73 -11.62 4.64
N PRO A 231 -58.62 -10.63 4.82
CA PRO A 231 -59.27 -10.43 6.10
C PRO A 231 -60.21 -11.59 6.34
N SER A 232 -59.96 -12.38 7.38
CA SER A 232 -60.96 -13.28 7.96
C SER A 232 -62.07 -12.43 8.61
N GLY A 233 -62.91 -11.82 7.77
CA GLY A 233 -63.98 -10.92 8.14
C GLY A 233 -65.34 -11.46 7.72
N ARG A 234 -65.86 -12.44 8.47
CA ARG A 234 -67.32 -12.61 8.62
C ARG A 234 -67.66 -12.33 10.09
N VAL A 235 -67.84 -11.05 10.40
CA VAL A 235 -68.59 -10.62 11.57
C VAL A 235 -70.06 -10.80 11.24
N GLY A 236 -70.67 -11.86 11.77
CA GLY A 236 -72.12 -12.03 11.74
C GLY A 236 -72.75 -11.15 12.81
N TRP A 237 -73.45 -10.09 12.38
CA TRP A 237 -74.41 -9.40 13.24
C TRP A 237 -75.73 -10.17 13.19
N ARG A 238 -76.20 -10.62 14.36
CA ARG A 238 -77.60 -10.87 14.68
C ARG A 238 -77.96 -9.99 15.86
#